data_AF-A0A419L0C9-F1
#
_entry.id   AF-A0A419L0C9-F1
#
_cell.length_a   1.000
_cell.length_b   1.000
_cell.length_c   1.000
_cell.angle_alpha   90.00
_cell.angle_beta   90.00
_cell.angle_gamma   90.00
#
_symmetry.space_group_name_H-M   'P 1'
#
loop_
_entity.id
_entity.type
_entity.pdbx_description
1 polymer ?
#
loop_
_entity_poly.entity_id
_entity_poly.type
_entity_poly.pdbx_seq_one_letter_code
_entity_poly.pdbx_strand_id
1 'polypeptide(L)'
;MASKVYFVDFKMREKAKRKNVLEKIDVLFEESGLGEIFEENDIVAIKTHFGTWGSTRYLRPVYIRRIVENVKKRGGDPFVTETCGLGHKERSFAHQVIRVAAHNGFTQETIGAPIICADGLSGLDGVEVPINGLKLKKAHIASALAYSHSILSVAHAKLHPGTGIAGAVKNLGIGAATKLGKAEAHMNDRFPQYSREKCTGCGMCIRWCPTGAITLVDGKARFDWSKCVSCLCCPDICKEYNEDPAVTLPRERF
;
A
#
# COMPACT_ATOMS: atom_id res chain seq x y z
N MET A 1 3.29 -12.05 25.87
CA MET A 1 1.90 -12.49 26.11
C MET A 1 1.43 -13.19 24.84
N ALA A 2 0.80 -14.37 24.92
CA ALA A 2 0.31 -15.06 23.74
C ALA A 2 -0.98 -14.40 23.25
N SER A 3 -1.10 -14.10 21.96
CA SER A 3 -2.32 -13.54 21.38
C SER A 3 -3.38 -14.63 21.20
N LYS A 4 -4.65 -14.32 21.47
CA LYS A 4 -5.77 -15.22 21.16
C LYS A 4 -5.98 -15.25 19.64
N VAL A 5 -5.95 -16.44 19.06
CA VAL A 5 -6.11 -16.65 17.61
C VAL A 5 -7.44 -17.32 17.34
N TYR A 6 -8.24 -16.70 16.48
CA TYR A 6 -9.52 -17.23 16.00
C TYR A 6 -9.34 -17.75 14.57
N PHE A 7 -9.88 -18.94 14.30
CA PHE A 7 -9.73 -19.58 12.99
C PHE A 7 -11.00 -20.34 12.61
N VAL A 8 -11.30 -20.33 11.31
CA VAL A 8 -12.33 -21.19 10.70
C VAL A 8 -11.74 -21.90 9.49
N ASP A 9 -12.09 -23.17 9.33
CA ASP A 9 -11.72 -23.94 8.15
C ASP A 9 -12.60 -23.57 6.93
N PHE A 10 -12.16 -23.94 5.73
CA PHE A 10 -12.94 -23.79 4.50
C PHE A 10 -13.90 -24.99 4.25
N LYS A 11 -13.98 -25.96 5.16
CA LYS A 11 -14.77 -27.19 4.96
C LYS A 11 -16.26 -26.89 5.12
N MET A 12 -17.05 -27.22 4.12
CA MET A 12 -18.52 -27.18 4.24
C MET A 12 -18.94 -28.42 5.03
N ARG A 13 -19.73 -28.25 6.10
CA ARG A 13 -20.27 -29.36 6.89
C ARG A 13 -21.78 -29.34 6.76
N GLU A 14 -22.35 -30.45 6.29
CA GLU A 14 -23.77 -30.58 5.94
C GLU A 14 -24.71 -30.22 7.11
N LYS A 15 -24.30 -30.55 8.34
CA LYS A 15 -25.03 -30.27 9.59
C LYS A 15 -24.59 -28.99 10.31
N ALA A 16 -23.66 -28.20 9.77
CA ALA A 16 -23.28 -26.93 10.39
C ALA A 16 -24.37 -25.88 10.16
N LYS A 17 -24.73 -25.15 11.23
CA LYS A 17 -25.68 -24.01 11.16
C LYS A 17 -25.23 -22.92 10.18
N ARG A 18 -23.94 -22.83 9.88
CA ARG A 18 -23.33 -21.87 8.96
C ARG A 18 -22.58 -22.63 7.89
N LYS A 19 -23.03 -22.51 6.65
CA LYS A 19 -22.71 -23.44 5.56
C LYS A 19 -21.58 -22.94 4.70
N ASN A 20 -21.46 -21.64 4.41
CA ASN A 20 -20.50 -21.10 3.45
C ASN A 20 -19.38 -20.23 4.07
N VAL A 21 -18.34 -19.93 3.29
CA VAL A 21 -17.18 -19.15 3.75
C VAL A 21 -17.55 -17.72 4.18
N LEU A 22 -18.54 -17.09 3.55
CA LEU A 22 -18.95 -15.73 3.89
C LEU A 22 -19.60 -15.69 5.28
N GLU A 23 -20.49 -16.64 5.58
CA GLU A 23 -21.07 -16.78 6.92
C GLU A 23 -20.01 -17.09 7.98
N LYS A 24 -18.95 -17.83 7.60
CA LYS A 24 -17.82 -18.09 8.50
C LYS A 24 -17.01 -16.83 8.82
N ILE A 25 -16.89 -15.90 7.87
CA ILE A 25 -16.29 -14.58 8.11
C ILE A 25 -17.10 -13.81 9.15
N ASP A 26 -18.44 -13.88 9.09
CA ASP A 26 -19.32 -13.23 10.08
C ASP A 26 -19.06 -13.76 11.48
N VAL A 27 -18.93 -15.09 11.61
CA VAL A 27 -18.57 -15.71 12.90
C VAL A 27 -17.24 -15.18 13.40
N LEU A 28 -16.21 -15.20 12.55
CA LEU A 28 -14.89 -14.74 12.95
C LEU A 28 -14.94 -13.28 13.38
N PHE A 29 -15.63 -12.43 12.63
CA PHE A 29 -15.78 -11.01 12.94
C PHE A 29 -16.37 -10.81 14.34
N GLU A 30 -17.47 -11.49 14.65
CA GLU A 30 -18.16 -11.41 15.93
C GLU A 30 -17.35 -12.03 17.08
N GLU A 31 -16.92 -13.29 16.95
CA GLU A 31 -16.24 -14.02 18.03
C GLU A 31 -14.86 -13.44 18.37
N SER A 32 -14.20 -12.80 17.41
CA SER A 32 -12.91 -12.14 17.62
C SER A 32 -13.00 -10.76 18.25
N GLY A 33 -14.22 -10.22 18.44
CA GLY A 33 -14.42 -8.87 18.97
C GLY A 33 -14.00 -7.77 17.99
N LEU A 34 -13.87 -8.06 16.69
CA LEU A 34 -13.51 -7.04 15.69
C LEU A 34 -14.58 -5.96 15.55
N GLY A 35 -15.83 -6.25 15.90
CA GLY A 35 -16.91 -5.26 15.95
C GLY A 35 -16.86 -4.33 17.16
N GLU A 36 -15.94 -4.54 18.10
CA GLU A 36 -15.82 -3.77 19.35
C GLU A 36 -14.68 -2.73 19.28
N ILE A 37 -13.94 -2.67 18.16
CA ILE A 37 -12.78 -1.78 18.00
C ILE A 37 -13.13 -0.40 17.43
N PHE A 38 -14.40 -0.15 17.15
CA PHE A 38 -14.93 1.09 16.60
C PHE A 38 -16.34 1.32 17.13
N GLU A 39 -16.74 2.58 17.17
CA GLU A 39 -18.04 3.05 17.64
C GLU A 39 -18.96 3.45 16.48
N GLU A 40 -20.20 3.85 16.80
CA GLU A 40 -21.15 4.32 15.81
C GLU A 40 -20.65 5.64 15.16
N ASN A 41 -20.71 5.72 13.83
CA ASN A 41 -20.19 6.81 13.00
C ASN A 41 -18.67 6.94 12.93
N ASP A 42 -17.90 6.02 13.52
CA ASP A 42 -16.46 5.99 13.33
C ASP A 42 -16.11 5.72 11.86
N ILE A 43 -15.28 6.58 11.29
CA ILE A 43 -14.57 6.32 10.03
C ILE A 43 -13.63 5.11 10.21
N VAL A 44 -13.97 3.98 9.58
CA VAL A 44 -13.21 2.72 9.67
C VAL A 44 -12.43 2.44 8.38
N ALA A 45 -11.11 2.44 8.45
CA ALA A 45 -10.26 2.09 7.33
C ALA A 45 -10.10 0.56 7.22
N ILE A 46 -10.61 -0.03 6.15
CA ILE A 46 -10.38 -1.45 5.83
C ILE A 46 -9.18 -1.56 4.90
N LYS A 47 -8.02 -1.85 5.48
CA LYS A 47 -6.75 -1.93 4.75
C LYS A 47 -6.57 -3.32 4.13
N THR A 48 -6.55 -3.38 2.80
CA THR A 48 -6.26 -4.62 2.04
C THR A 48 -5.31 -4.35 0.88
N HIS A 49 -4.84 -5.41 0.22
CA HIS A 49 -4.01 -5.32 -0.98
C HIS A 49 -4.85 -5.66 -2.20
N PHE A 50 -4.97 -4.73 -3.16
CA PHE A 50 -5.85 -4.88 -4.31
C PHE A 50 -5.32 -5.82 -5.40
N GLY A 51 -4.05 -6.23 -5.28
CA GLY A 51 -3.41 -7.16 -6.21
C GLY A 51 -2.46 -6.43 -7.14
N THR A 52 -2.14 -7.08 -8.25
CA THR A 52 -1.28 -6.59 -9.35
C THR A 52 -1.92 -7.05 -10.65
N TRP A 53 -1.52 -6.51 -11.80
CA TRP A 53 -2.03 -7.02 -13.08
C TRP A 53 -1.69 -8.50 -13.27
N GLY A 54 -2.64 -9.27 -13.79
CA GLY A 54 -2.48 -10.71 -14.06
C GLY A 54 -2.37 -11.62 -12.82
N SER A 55 -2.37 -11.06 -11.60
CA SER A 55 -2.37 -11.87 -10.38
C SER A 55 -3.78 -12.34 -10.05
N THR A 56 -3.92 -13.58 -9.59
CA THR A 56 -5.17 -14.13 -9.04
C THR A 56 -5.07 -14.42 -7.55
N ARG A 57 -3.91 -14.13 -6.93
CA ARG A 57 -3.56 -14.47 -5.55
C ARG A 57 -3.71 -13.25 -4.64
N TYR A 58 -4.92 -12.69 -4.60
CA TYR A 58 -5.34 -11.66 -3.66
C TYR A 58 -6.58 -12.13 -2.88
N LEU A 59 -6.94 -11.42 -1.81
CA LEU A 59 -8.17 -11.73 -1.09
C LEU A 59 -9.36 -11.40 -1.98
N ARG A 60 -10.27 -12.36 -2.14
CA ARG A 60 -11.42 -12.19 -3.04
C ARG A 60 -12.24 -10.97 -2.61
N PRO A 61 -12.64 -10.07 -3.54
CA PRO A 61 -13.42 -8.87 -3.22
C PRO A 61 -14.65 -9.17 -2.37
N VAL A 62 -15.34 -10.28 -2.63
CA VAL A 62 -16.51 -10.73 -1.87
C VAL A 62 -16.24 -10.97 -0.37
N TYR A 63 -15.01 -11.30 0.02
CA TYR A 63 -14.63 -11.43 1.43
C TYR A 63 -14.53 -10.06 2.09
N ILE A 64 -13.98 -9.08 1.36
CA ILE A 64 -13.86 -7.70 1.83
C ILE A 64 -15.24 -7.05 1.91
N ARG A 65 -16.11 -7.28 0.91
CA ARG A 65 -17.52 -6.88 0.96
C ARG A 65 -18.21 -7.37 2.22
N ARG A 66 -17.99 -8.63 2.60
CA ARG A 66 -18.60 -9.17 3.83
C ARG A 66 -18.10 -8.48 5.10
N ILE A 67 -16.82 -8.13 5.17
CA ILE A 67 -16.28 -7.35 6.29
C ILE A 67 -16.88 -5.94 6.31
N VAL A 68 -16.99 -5.27 5.15
CA VAL A 68 -17.68 -3.96 5.01
C VAL A 68 -19.12 -4.03 5.51
N GLU A 69 -19.87 -5.06 5.10
CA GLU A 69 -21.24 -5.28 5.55
C GLU A 69 -21.32 -5.42 7.08
N ASN A 70 -20.38 -6.11 7.72
CA ASN A 70 -20.37 -6.26 9.19
C ASN A 70 -19.98 -4.97 9.91
N VAL A 71 -19.04 -4.18 9.38
CA VAL A 71 -18.71 -2.86 9.93
C VAL A 71 -19.93 -1.94 9.89
N LYS A 72 -20.63 -1.88 8.75
CA LYS A 72 -21.86 -1.07 8.61
C LYS A 72 -22.97 -1.50 9.56
N LYS A 73 -23.18 -2.81 9.75
CA LYS A 73 -24.19 -3.33 10.71
C LYS A 73 -23.90 -2.91 12.15
N ARG A 74 -22.63 -2.68 12.49
CA ARG A 74 -22.18 -2.22 13.81
C ARG A 74 -22.13 -0.69 13.92
N GLY A 75 -22.58 0.04 12.89
CA GLY A 75 -22.68 1.50 12.90
C GLY A 75 -21.43 2.24 12.41
N GLY A 76 -20.35 1.55 12.07
CA GLY A 76 -19.14 2.19 11.51
C GLY A 76 -19.34 2.64 10.06
N ASP A 77 -18.57 3.65 9.64
CA ASP A 77 -18.54 4.18 8.27
C ASP A 77 -17.25 3.75 7.55
N PRO A 78 -17.28 2.65 6.76
CA PRO A 78 -16.07 2.09 6.20
C PRO A 78 -15.66 2.69 4.86
N PHE A 79 -14.35 2.78 4.65
CA PHE A 79 -13.75 2.85 3.32
C PHE A 79 -12.68 1.76 3.17
N VAL A 80 -12.47 1.28 1.95
CA VAL A 80 -11.44 0.26 1.66
C VAL A 80 -10.24 0.91 1.00
N THR A 81 -9.04 0.57 1.47
CA THR A 81 -7.84 1.31 1.08
C THR A 81 -6.60 0.49 0.83
N GLU A 82 -5.76 1.04 -0.06
CA GLU A 82 -4.36 0.70 -0.28
C GLU A 82 -3.53 2.00 -0.48
N THR A 83 -2.21 1.88 -0.50
CA THR A 83 -1.25 2.97 -0.74
C THR A 83 -0.43 2.73 -2.00
N CYS A 84 0.17 3.78 -2.55
CA CYS A 84 1.00 3.74 -3.75
C CYS A 84 2.30 2.94 -3.57
N GLY A 85 2.72 2.19 -4.58
CA GLY A 85 4.03 1.52 -4.62
C GLY A 85 5.20 2.48 -4.89
N LEU A 86 6.43 2.01 -4.64
CA LEU A 86 7.64 2.69 -5.09
C LEU A 86 7.87 2.47 -6.60
N GLY A 87 8.61 3.38 -7.22
CA GLY A 87 9.01 3.30 -8.62
C GLY A 87 8.04 3.98 -9.57
N HIS A 88 8.23 3.73 -10.88
CA HIS A 88 7.27 4.04 -11.94
C HIS A 88 6.73 2.72 -12.51
N LYS A 89 5.66 2.20 -11.92
CA LYS A 89 5.09 0.87 -12.18
C LYS A 89 3.56 0.94 -12.14
N GLU A 90 2.91 -0.20 -12.28
CA GLU A 90 1.45 -0.39 -12.30
C GLU A 90 0.66 0.14 -11.08
N ARG A 91 1.30 0.47 -9.96
CA ARG A 91 0.63 0.93 -8.73
C ARG A 91 1.35 2.10 -8.08
N SER A 92 2.15 2.82 -8.85
CA SER A 92 2.99 3.90 -8.34
C SER A 92 2.22 5.18 -8.03
N PHE A 93 1.04 5.37 -8.59
CA PHE A 93 0.20 6.54 -8.37
C PHE A 93 -1.24 6.11 -8.12
N ALA A 94 -2.03 6.93 -7.41
CA ALA A 94 -3.38 6.55 -6.98
C ALA A 94 -4.26 6.09 -8.15
N HIS A 95 -4.25 6.82 -9.26
CA HIS A 95 -5.04 6.47 -10.44
C HIS A 95 -4.69 5.07 -10.99
N GLN A 96 -3.45 4.61 -10.85
CA GLN A 96 -3.02 3.28 -11.27
C GLN A 96 -3.46 2.22 -10.24
N VAL A 97 -3.34 2.53 -8.94
CA VAL A 97 -3.86 1.68 -7.85
C VAL A 97 -5.35 1.42 -8.03
N ILE A 98 -6.14 2.47 -8.29
CA ILE A 98 -7.59 2.34 -8.51
C ILE A 98 -7.91 1.53 -9.77
N ARG A 99 -7.14 1.69 -10.87
CA ARG A 99 -7.31 0.87 -12.08
C ARG A 99 -7.04 -0.61 -11.82
N VAL A 100 -5.96 -0.93 -11.09
CA VAL A 100 -5.65 -2.32 -10.68
C VAL A 100 -6.74 -2.87 -9.77
N ALA A 101 -7.23 -2.06 -8.81
CA ALA A 101 -8.32 -2.42 -7.93
C ALA A 101 -9.58 -2.78 -8.72
N ALA A 102 -10.01 -1.91 -9.62
CA ALA A 102 -11.18 -2.14 -10.46
C ALA A 102 -11.04 -3.40 -11.33
N HIS A 103 -9.88 -3.61 -11.94
CA HIS A 103 -9.62 -4.81 -12.74
C HIS A 103 -9.74 -6.11 -11.92
N ASN A 104 -9.32 -6.07 -10.66
CA ASN A 104 -9.39 -7.20 -9.73
C ASN A 104 -10.73 -7.29 -8.99
N GLY A 105 -11.75 -6.52 -9.40
CA GLY A 105 -13.10 -6.54 -8.82
C GLY A 105 -13.24 -5.76 -7.52
N PHE A 106 -12.26 -4.93 -7.14
CA PHE A 106 -12.36 -3.99 -6.02
C PHE A 106 -12.92 -2.66 -6.53
N THR A 107 -14.21 -2.65 -6.83
CA THR A 107 -14.95 -1.42 -7.12
C THR A 107 -15.87 -1.07 -5.94
N GLN A 108 -16.28 0.19 -5.85
CA GLN A 108 -17.20 0.63 -4.81
C GLN A 108 -18.52 -0.16 -4.84
N GLU A 109 -19.00 -0.52 -6.03
CA GLU A 109 -20.23 -1.29 -6.25
C GLU A 109 -20.08 -2.73 -5.79
N THR A 110 -18.91 -3.34 -6.05
CA THR A 110 -18.65 -4.73 -5.64
C THR A 110 -18.44 -4.84 -4.14
N ILE A 111 -17.76 -3.85 -3.55
CA ILE A 111 -17.36 -3.84 -2.14
C ILE A 111 -18.42 -3.23 -1.23
N GLY A 112 -19.27 -2.35 -1.76
CA GLY A 112 -20.28 -1.62 -0.99
C GLY A 112 -19.70 -0.50 -0.13
N ALA A 113 -18.48 -0.01 -0.40
CA ALA A 113 -17.83 1.09 0.30
C ALA A 113 -16.85 1.85 -0.61
N PRO A 114 -16.56 3.13 -0.36
CA PRO A 114 -15.59 3.90 -1.13
C PRO A 114 -14.21 3.21 -1.19
N ILE A 115 -13.56 3.29 -2.35
CA ILE A 115 -12.17 2.85 -2.54
C ILE A 115 -11.26 4.07 -2.55
N ILE A 116 -10.35 4.16 -1.58
CA ILE A 116 -9.49 5.34 -1.40
C ILE A 116 -8.03 4.92 -1.42
N CYS A 117 -7.20 5.65 -2.19
CA CYS A 117 -5.76 5.53 -2.09
C CYS A 117 -5.26 6.42 -0.94
N ALA A 118 -4.81 5.81 0.16
CA ALA A 118 -4.64 6.52 1.43
C ALA A 118 -3.52 7.56 1.44
N ASP A 119 -2.54 7.45 0.53
CA ASP A 119 -1.38 8.35 0.42
C ASP A 119 -1.49 9.33 -0.77
N GLY A 120 -2.71 9.54 -1.27
CA GLY A 120 -3.00 10.57 -2.27
C GLY A 120 -2.48 10.25 -3.66
N LEU A 121 -2.67 11.20 -4.60
CA LEU A 121 -2.38 10.98 -6.02
C LEU A 121 -0.92 10.57 -6.28
N SER A 122 -0.01 11.28 -5.62
CA SER A 122 1.44 11.13 -5.78
C SER A 122 2.05 10.08 -4.85
N GLY A 123 1.29 9.55 -3.89
CA GLY A 123 1.80 8.65 -2.85
C GLY A 123 2.60 9.35 -1.75
N LEU A 124 2.47 10.68 -1.60
CA LEU A 124 3.19 11.49 -0.62
C LEU A 124 2.30 12.07 0.48
N ASP A 125 0.98 11.91 0.39
CA ASP A 125 0.05 12.50 1.35
C ASP A 125 0.09 11.68 2.64
N GLY A 126 0.73 12.22 3.67
CA GLY A 126 0.87 11.53 4.93
C GLY A 126 1.35 12.41 6.06
N VAL A 127 1.36 11.80 7.24
CA VAL A 127 1.80 12.41 8.49
C VAL A 127 3.01 11.68 9.01
N GLU A 128 3.83 12.39 9.76
CA GLU A 128 4.93 11.81 10.50
C GLU A 128 4.44 11.35 11.88
N VAL A 129 4.64 10.07 12.19
CA VAL A 129 4.30 9.48 13.49
C VAL A 129 5.59 9.10 14.21
N PRO A 130 5.89 9.65 15.39
CA PRO A 130 7.06 9.24 16.17
C PRO A 130 6.91 7.79 16.62
N ILE A 131 7.98 7.00 16.50
CA ILE A 131 8.00 5.59 16.91
C ILE A 131 9.30 5.26 17.66
N ASN A 132 9.22 4.38 18.65
CA ASN A 132 10.40 3.84 19.30
C ASN A 132 10.92 2.59 18.56
N GLY A 133 11.21 2.74 17.25
CA GLY A 133 11.73 1.65 16.43
C GLY A 133 13.23 1.44 16.63
N LEU A 134 13.71 0.24 16.29
CA LEU A 134 15.13 -0.13 16.38
C LEU A 134 16.00 0.77 15.48
N LYS A 135 15.64 0.88 14.19
CA LYS A 135 16.31 1.73 13.20
C LYS A 135 15.57 3.04 12.95
N LEU A 136 14.28 2.95 12.64
CA LEU A 136 13.44 4.11 12.37
C LEU A 136 12.94 4.72 13.68
N LYS A 137 13.05 6.04 13.82
CA LYS A 137 12.54 6.81 14.96
C LYS A 137 11.20 7.51 14.68
N LYS A 138 10.78 7.44 13.44
CA LYS A 138 9.53 8.00 12.92
C LYS A 138 9.04 7.14 11.75
N ALA A 139 7.75 7.21 11.47
CA ALA A 139 7.14 6.55 10.33
C ALA A 139 6.26 7.56 9.58
N HIS A 140 6.39 7.60 8.25
CA HIS A 140 5.52 8.40 7.40
C HIS A 140 4.31 7.58 6.98
N ILE A 141 3.18 7.83 7.64
CA ILE A 141 1.93 7.08 7.48
C ILE A 141 0.98 7.85 6.55
N ALA A 142 0.34 7.12 5.65
CA ALA A 142 -0.64 7.65 4.72
C ALA A 142 -1.78 8.37 5.45
N SER A 143 -2.11 9.58 5.01
CA SER A 143 -2.98 10.50 5.74
C SER A 143 -4.38 9.90 6.02
N ALA A 144 -5.00 9.26 5.03
CA ALA A 144 -6.33 8.68 5.22
C ALA A 144 -6.35 7.54 6.27
N LEU A 145 -5.23 6.83 6.45
CA LEU A 145 -5.09 5.83 7.51
C LEU A 145 -4.77 6.45 8.86
N ALA A 146 -3.97 7.52 8.89
CA ALA A 146 -3.62 8.19 10.13
C ALA A 146 -4.81 8.93 10.76
N TYR A 147 -5.73 9.44 9.93
CA TYR A 147 -6.90 10.20 10.36
C TYR A 147 -8.18 9.36 10.48
N SER A 148 -8.16 8.06 10.13
CA SER A 148 -9.28 7.17 10.42
C SER A 148 -9.34 6.86 11.92
N HIS A 149 -10.55 6.76 12.48
CA HIS A 149 -10.74 6.44 13.91
C HIS A 149 -10.27 5.01 14.22
N SER A 150 -10.52 4.06 13.32
CA SER A 150 -10.09 2.66 13.47
C SER A 150 -9.59 2.05 12.16
N ILE A 151 -8.66 1.09 12.27
CA ILE A 151 -8.08 0.38 11.13
C ILE A 151 -8.30 -1.13 11.26
N LEU A 152 -8.99 -1.72 10.28
CA LEU A 152 -9.10 -3.17 10.10
C LEU A 152 -8.10 -3.64 9.04
N SER A 153 -7.02 -4.32 9.48
CA SER A 153 -6.03 -4.90 8.57
C SER A 153 -6.48 -6.27 8.06
N VAL A 154 -6.86 -6.33 6.79
CA VAL A 154 -7.30 -7.56 6.13
C VAL A 154 -6.24 -8.03 5.14
N ALA A 155 -5.54 -9.13 5.44
CA ALA A 155 -4.37 -9.58 4.68
C ALA A 155 -4.37 -11.09 4.42
N HIS A 156 -3.73 -11.51 3.33
CA HIS A 156 -3.39 -12.90 3.08
C HIS A 156 -1.90 -13.14 3.30
N ALA A 157 -1.52 -14.38 3.62
CA ALA A 157 -0.13 -14.78 3.67
C ALA A 157 0.45 -14.83 2.24
N LYS A 158 1.62 -14.21 2.05
CA LYS A 158 2.37 -14.22 0.79
C LYS A 158 3.86 -14.34 1.07
N LEU A 159 4.60 -14.85 0.10
CA LEU A 159 6.06 -14.88 0.17
C LEU A 159 6.64 -13.51 -0.22
N HIS A 160 7.81 -13.20 0.33
CA HIS A 160 8.55 -11.98 0.04
C HIS A 160 10.04 -12.29 -0.12
N PRO A 161 10.69 -11.88 -1.24
CA PRO A 161 12.06 -12.25 -1.54
C PRO A 161 13.09 -11.90 -0.46
N GLY A 162 12.89 -10.79 0.26
CA GLY A 162 13.83 -10.33 1.30
C GLY A 162 13.42 -10.62 2.74
N THR A 163 12.19 -11.08 3.00
CA THR A 163 11.68 -11.23 4.38
C THR A 163 10.93 -12.54 4.63
N GLY A 164 11.00 -13.50 3.70
CA GLY A 164 10.36 -14.81 3.83
C GLY A 164 8.84 -14.73 3.66
N ILE A 165 8.10 -14.55 4.75
CA ILE A 165 6.64 -14.50 4.77
C ILE A 165 6.17 -13.08 5.11
N ALA A 166 5.13 -12.64 4.42
CA ALA A 166 4.43 -11.39 4.65
C ALA A 166 2.93 -11.64 4.83
N GLY A 167 2.28 -10.80 5.63
CA GLY A 167 0.86 -10.88 5.93
C GLY A 167 0.38 -9.60 6.62
N ALA A 168 -0.35 -9.74 7.72
CA ALA A 168 -0.96 -8.63 8.45
C ALA A 168 0.05 -7.53 8.84
N VAL A 169 1.20 -7.90 9.44
CA VAL A 169 2.22 -6.91 9.86
C VAL A 169 2.76 -6.10 8.68
N LYS A 170 3.03 -6.73 7.52
CA LYS A 170 3.50 -6.00 6.32
C LYS A 170 2.39 -5.15 5.71
N ASN A 171 1.13 -5.59 5.82
CA ASN A 171 -0.03 -4.85 5.30
C ASN A 171 -0.19 -3.49 6.00
N LEU A 172 0.14 -3.40 7.29
CA LEU A 172 0.21 -2.13 8.01
C LEU A 172 1.60 -1.50 7.91
N GLY A 173 2.66 -2.18 8.36
CA GLY A 173 4.00 -1.58 8.50
C GLY A 173 4.55 -0.96 7.21
N ILE A 174 4.44 -1.66 6.07
CA ILE A 174 4.83 -1.11 4.77
C ILE A 174 3.60 -0.65 3.97
N GLY A 175 2.48 -1.38 4.07
CA GLY A 175 1.29 -1.07 3.29
C GLY A 175 0.51 0.17 3.73
N ALA A 176 0.75 0.70 4.93
CA ALA A 176 0.20 1.98 5.38
C ALA A 176 1.15 3.17 5.21
N ALA A 177 2.42 2.93 4.89
CA ALA A 177 3.41 3.99 4.74
C ALA A 177 3.24 4.74 3.40
N THR A 178 3.60 6.02 3.36
CA THR A 178 3.74 6.78 2.09
C THR A 178 4.96 6.29 1.30
N LYS A 179 5.17 6.80 0.08
CA LYS A 179 6.41 6.52 -0.67
C LYS A 179 7.67 6.88 0.12
N LEU A 180 7.65 7.97 0.88
CA LEU A 180 8.79 8.36 1.72
C LEU A 180 9.05 7.31 2.79
N GLY A 181 8.05 6.93 3.59
CA GLY A 181 8.21 5.92 4.64
C GLY A 181 8.59 4.54 4.08
N LYS A 182 8.05 4.17 2.91
CA LYS A 182 8.49 2.97 2.19
C LYS A 182 9.95 3.07 1.77
N ALA A 183 10.39 4.21 1.23
CA ALA A 183 11.76 4.41 0.81
C ALA A 183 12.73 4.32 2.00
N GLU A 184 12.45 4.99 3.11
CA GLU A 184 13.26 4.91 4.34
C GLU A 184 13.42 3.47 4.82
N ALA A 185 12.31 2.71 4.86
CA ALA A 185 12.32 1.32 5.29
C ALA A 185 13.09 0.36 4.36
N HIS A 186 13.34 0.73 3.09
CA HIS A 186 14.03 -0.13 2.11
C HIS A 186 15.45 0.37 1.77
N MET A 187 15.69 1.67 1.84
CA MET A 187 16.86 2.30 1.24
C MET A 187 17.89 2.79 2.26
N ASN A 188 17.55 2.98 3.54
CA ASN A 188 18.46 3.56 4.54
C ASN A 188 19.18 4.82 3.99
N ASP A 189 18.42 5.81 3.53
CA ASP A 189 18.93 7.09 2.97
C ASP A 189 19.81 6.97 1.72
N ARG A 190 19.75 5.84 1.00
CA ARG A 190 20.40 5.69 -0.30
C ARG A 190 19.57 6.34 -1.41
N PHE A 191 20.23 7.17 -2.22
CA PHE A 191 19.65 7.84 -3.39
C PHE A 191 19.98 7.10 -4.69
N PRO A 192 19.14 7.25 -5.74
CA PRO A 192 19.48 6.81 -7.10
C PRO A 192 20.83 7.38 -7.57
N GLN A 193 21.57 6.62 -8.35
CA GLN A 193 22.82 7.08 -8.95
C GLN A 193 22.53 7.82 -10.24
N TYR A 194 23.27 8.89 -10.52
CA TYR A 194 23.12 9.69 -11.73
C TYR A 194 24.45 9.86 -12.47
N SER A 195 24.47 9.54 -13.76
CA SER A 195 25.58 9.83 -14.69
C SER A 195 25.17 10.94 -15.65
N ARG A 196 25.87 12.08 -15.55
CA ARG A 196 25.63 13.23 -16.45
C ARG A 196 26.00 12.92 -17.89
N GLU A 197 27.05 12.13 -18.11
CA GLU A 197 27.54 11.74 -19.44
C GLU A 197 26.49 10.95 -20.21
N LYS A 198 25.83 10.00 -19.54
CA LYS A 198 24.78 9.15 -20.12
C LYS A 198 23.44 9.87 -20.30
N CYS A 199 23.26 11.03 -19.69
CA CYS A 199 21.96 11.72 -19.69
C CYS A 199 21.66 12.30 -21.06
N THR A 200 20.56 11.88 -21.69
CA THR A 200 20.13 12.37 -23.01
C THR A 200 19.43 13.73 -22.96
N GLY A 201 19.06 14.22 -21.76
CA GLY A 201 18.33 15.49 -21.61
C GLY A 201 16.82 15.40 -21.87
N CYS A 202 16.25 14.19 -22.02
CA CYS A 202 14.85 14.01 -22.43
C CYS A 202 13.78 14.54 -21.44
N GLY A 203 14.16 14.83 -20.19
CA GLY A 203 13.26 15.43 -19.19
C GLY A 203 12.20 14.49 -18.59
N MET A 204 12.18 13.21 -18.94
CA MET A 204 11.17 12.27 -18.42
C MET A 204 11.22 12.10 -16.89
N CYS A 205 12.42 12.06 -16.31
CA CYS A 205 12.57 11.98 -14.86
C CYS A 205 12.02 13.22 -14.13
N ILE A 206 12.09 14.40 -14.77
CA ILE A 206 11.55 15.66 -14.23
C ILE A 206 10.03 15.57 -14.16
N ARG A 207 9.38 15.18 -15.26
CA ARG A 207 7.92 15.06 -15.37
C ARG A 207 7.33 14.13 -14.30
N TRP A 208 8.03 13.05 -13.97
CA TRP A 208 7.57 12.03 -13.03
C TRP A 208 8.10 12.19 -11.60
N CYS A 209 8.86 13.24 -11.31
CA CYS A 209 9.36 13.49 -9.97
C CYS A 209 8.25 14.10 -9.11
N PRO A 210 7.71 13.39 -8.10
CA PRO A 210 6.57 13.88 -7.32
C PRO A 210 6.93 15.03 -6.37
N THR A 211 8.23 15.27 -6.12
CA THR A 211 8.71 16.32 -5.22
C THR A 211 9.35 17.51 -5.94
N GLY A 212 9.45 17.47 -7.27
CA GLY A 212 10.16 18.51 -8.03
C GLY A 212 11.67 18.57 -7.75
N ALA A 213 12.27 17.48 -7.29
CA ALA A 213 13.71 17.38 -6.97
C ALA A 213 14.62 17.38 -8.20
N ILE A 214 14.09 17.41 -9.42
CA ILE A 214 14.87 17.29 -10.66
C ILE A 214 14.54 18.48 -11.57
N THR A 215 15.57 19.13 -12.09
CA THR A 215 15.47 20.24 -13.04
C THR A 215 16.33 19.98 -14.27
N LEU A 216 16.15 20.77 -15.34
CA LEU A 216 17.00 20.71 -16.54
C LEU A 216 17.96 21.89 -16.52
N VAL A 217 19.26 21.62 -16.56
CA VAL A 217 20.35 22.62 -16.58
C VAL A 217 21.35 22.19 -17.65
N ASP A 218 21.68 23.10 -18.57
CA ASP A 218 22.58 22.85 -19.71
C ASP A 218 22.21 21.59 -20.52
N GLY A 219 20.91 21.39 -20.74
CA GLY A 219 20.39 20.23 -21.47
C GLY A 219 20.54 18.89 -20.73
N LYS A 220 20.90 18.88 -19.44
CA LYS A 220 21.05 17.68 -18.62
C LYS A 220 20.23 17.78 -17.34
N ALA A 221 19.85 16.63 -16.78
CA ALA A 221 19.14 16.60 -15.50
C ALA A 221 20.06 17.06 -14.35
N ARG A 222 19.51 17.84 -13.42
CA ARG A 222 20.17 18.22 -12.17
C ARG A 222 19.27 17.83 -11.00
N PHE A 223 19.84 17.13 -10.02
CA PHE A 223 19.14 16.63 -8.84
C PHE A 223 19.41 17.52 -7.64
N ASP A 224 18.34 17.92 -6.96
CA ASP A 224 18.34 18.48 -5.61
C ASP A 224 18.01 17.35 -4.63
N TRP A 225 19.05 16.72 -4.09
CA TRP A 225 18.91 15.57 -3.22
C TRP A 225 18.21 15.89 -1.89
N SER A 226 18.20 17.17 -1.47
CA SER A 226 17.49 17.59 -0.26
C SER A 226 15.96 17.46 -0.38
N LYS A 227 15.43 17.49 -1.61
CA LYS A 227 14.00 17.31 -1.91
C LYS A 227 13.66 15.88 -2.34
N CYS A 228 14.66 15.01 -2.47
CA CYS A 228 14.44 13.67 -2.96
C CYS A 228 13.93 12.76 -1.84
N VAL A 229 12.81 12.08 -2.08
CA VAL A 229 12.21 11.12 -1.14
C VAL A 229 12.55 9.66 -1.50
N SER A 230 13.55 9.45 -2.36
CA SER A 230 13.99 8.13 -2.84
C SER A 230 12.85 7.23 -3.34
N CYS A 231 11.83 7.81 -3.98
CA CYS A 231 10.66 7.10 -4.47
C CYS A 231 10.96 6.13 -5.64
N LEU A 232 12.14 6.23 -6.26
CA LEU A 232 12.61 5.42 -7.40
C LEU A 232 11.84 5.60 -8.73
N CYS A 233 11.01 6.63 -8.88
CA CYS A 233 10.38 6.90 -10.18
C CYS A 233 11.41 7.18 -11.28
N CYS A 234 12.49 7.91 -10.96
CA CYS A 234 13.50 8.34 -11.93
C CYS A 234 14.34 7.20 -12.53
N PRO A 235 14.87 6.20 -11.80
CA PRO A 235 15.57 5.08 -12.44
C PRO A 235 14.65 4.21 -13.29
N ASP A 236 13.40 3.97 -12.86
CA ASP A 236 12.45 3.16 -13.62
C ASP A 236 12.11 3.84 -14.96
N ILE A 237 11.70 5.11 -14.94
CA ILE A 237 11.38 5.85 -16.17
C ILE A 237 12.61 6.07 -17.05
N CYS A 238 13.82 6.23 -16.47
CA CYS A 238 15.03 6.40 -17.27
C CYS A 238 15.34 5.14 -18.07
N LYS A 239 15.14 3.96 -17.47
CA LYS A 239 15.30 2.66 -18.13
C LYS A 239 14.24 2.40 -19.20
N GLU A 240 13.00 2.84 -18.99
CA GLU A 240 11.94 2.71 -20.01
C GLU A 240 12.24 3.51 -21.28
N TYR A 241 12.95 4.63 -21.15
CA TYR A 241 13.19 5.57 -22.26
C TYR A 241 14.61 5.54 -22.84
N ASN A 242 15.58 4.91 -22.17
CA ASN A 242 16.97 4.87 -22.62
C ASN A 242 17.57 3.48 -22.41
N GLU A 243 18.23 2.94 -23.44
CA GLU A 243 18.91 1.64 -23.37
C GLU A 243 20.06 1.63 -22.37
N ASP A 244 20.82 2.75 -22.27
CA ASP A 244 21.83 2.98 -21.24
C ASP A 244 21.35 4.07 -20.26
N PRO A 245 20.62 3.70 -19.19
CA PRO A 245 19.97 4.67 -18.33
C PRO A 245 20.99 5.51 -17.54
N ALA A 246 20.84 6.82 -17.61
CA ALA A 246 21.63 7.78 -16.85
C ALA A 246 21.31 7.78 -15.35
N VAL A 247 20.11 7.33 -14.97
CA VAL A 247 19.69 7.21 -13.57
C VAL A 247 19.50 5.74 -13.26
N THR A 248 20.20 5.23 -12.25
CA THR A 248 20.14 3.82 -11.86
C THR A 248 19.82 3.66 -10.38
N LEU A 249 19.48 2.43 -10.00
CA LEU A 249 19.26 2.08 -8.59
C LEU A 249 20.58 2.21 -7.79
N PRO A 250 20.50 2.40 -6.46
CA PRO A 250 21.68 2.34 -5.60
C PRO A 250 22.42 1.00 -5.79
N ARG A 251 23.77 1.03 -5.86
CA ARG A 251 24.62 -0.15 -6.11
C ARG A 251 24.48 -1.29 -5.09
N GLU A 252 23.98 -1.02 -3.89
CA GLU A 252 23.80 -2.02 -2.83
C GLU A 252 22.32 -2.13 -2.48
N ARG A 253 21.67 -3.15 -3.02
CA ARG A 253 20.41 -3.66 -2.46
C ARG A 253 20.79 -4.81 -1.53
N PHE A 254 20.29 -4.73 -0.30
CA PHE A 254 20.46 -5.69 0.81
C PHE A 254 21.72 -5.44 1.64
#